data_AF-A0A9E5UQZ3-F1
#
_entry.id   AF-A0A9E5UQZ3-F1
#
_cell.length_a   1.000
_cell.length_b   1.000
_cell.length_c   1.000
_cell.angle_alpha   90.00
_cell.angle_beta   90.00
_cell.angle_gamma   90.00
#
_symmetry.space_group_name_H-M   'P 1'
#
loop_
_entity.id
_entity.type
_entity.pdbx_description
1 polymer ?
#
loop_
_entity_poly.entity_id
_entity_poly.type
_entity_poly.pdbx_seq_one_letter_code
_entity_poly.pdbx_strand_id
1 'polypeptide(L)'
;MELNGLLDQIPALIAPEEATRMKQLSLGSYLEAIQDWPRFAEVSFDFLEKYGQDDFEMLMKTAYNFYLNVDKPEYLGKVLAWIETSVQTEATFVNLYLQAALQKKLGQKEKALASAQASLKAAQEQESDTEMIEQLINEIRQL
;
A
#
# COMPACT_ATOMS: atom_id res chain seq x y z
N MET A 1 10.53 -20.43 38.25
CA MET A 1 9.90 -19.61 37.21
C MET A 1 9.99 -18.18 37.71
N GLU A 2 10.95 -17.42 37.20
CA GLU A 2 11.29 -16.09 37.73
C GLU A 2 10.18 -15.09 37.40
N LEU A 3 9.75 -14.32 38.41
CA LEU A 3 8.66 -13.33 38.31
C LEU A 3 8.85 -12.35 37.15
N ASN A 4 10.10 -12.08 36.76
CA ASN A 4 10.46 -11.17 35.68
C ASN A 4 9.91 -11.64 34.32
N GLY A 5 9.96 -12.93 34.02
CA GLY A 5 9.41 -13.46 32.77
C GLY A 5 7.89 -13.44 32.69
N LEU A 6 7.20 -13.27 33.82
CA LEU A 6 5.74 -13.14 33.90
C LEU A 6 5.31 -11.68 33.68
N LEU A 7 6.06 -10.73 34.23
CA LEU A 7 5.83 -9.29 34.03
C LEU A 7 5.95 -8.90 32.54
N ASP A 8 6.90 -9.48 31.82
CA ASP A 8 7.08 -9.28 30.37
C ASP A 8 5.90 -9.82 29.54
N GLN A 9 5.10 -10.74 30.09
CA GLN A 9 3.93 -11.32 29.44
C GLN A 9 2.62 -10.60 29.80
N ILE A 10 2.61 -9.73 30.83
CA ILE A 10 1.40 -9.04 31.28
C ILE A 10 0.69 -8.30 30.13
N PRO A 11 1.36 -7.53 29.24
CA PRO A 11 0.69 -6.86 28.15
C PRO A 11 -0.07 -7.82 27.21
N ALA A 12 0.53 -8.97 26.90
CA ALA A 12 -0.10 -9.99 26.07
C ALA A 12 -1.26 -10.71 26.79
N LEU A 13 -1.26 -10.73 28.12
CA LEU A 13 -2.31 -11.35 28.94
C LEU A 13 -3.50 -10.41 29.18
N ILE A 14 -3.28 -9.10 29.28
CA ILE A 14 -4.35 -8.11 29.57
C ILE A 14 -4.89 -7.41 28.32
N ALA A 15 -4.08 -7.30 27.26
CA ALA A 15 -4.43 -6.66 25.99
C ALA A 15 -3.87 -7.47 24.79
N PRO A 16 -4.30 -8.74 24.64
CA PRO A 16 -3.74 -9.65 23.62
C PRO A 16 -3.88 -9.10 22.19
N GLU A 17 -4.96 -8.38 21.89
CA GLU A 17 -5.18 -7.79 20.57
C GLU A 17 -4.19 -6.66 20.27
N GLU A 18 -3.97 -5.74 21.20
CA GLU A 18 -3.01 -4.65 21.01
C GLU A 18 -1.57 -5.18 20.95
N ALA A 19 -1.24 -6.18 21.77
CA ALA A 19 0.05 -6.86 21.69
C ALA A 19 0.26 -7.53 20.31
N THR A 20 -0.79 -8.13 19.74
CA THR A 20 -0.76 -8.72 18.40
C THR A 20 -0.58 -7.65 17.33
N ARG A 21 -1.33 -6.54 17.40
CA ARG A 21 -1.23 -5.39 16.50
C ARG A 21 0.19 -4.82 16.50
N MET A 22 0.75 -4.51 17.68
CA MET A 22 2.12 -3.98 17.81
C MET A 22 3.17 -4.93 17.25
N LYS A 23 3.02 -6.24 17.49
CA LYS A 23 3.93 -7.26 16.97
C LYS A 23 3.91 -7.31 15.44
N GLN A 24 2.72 -7.33 14.83
CA GLN A 24 2.59 -7.36 13.37
C GLN A 24 3.10 -6.08 12.71
N LEU A 25 2.78 -4.91 13.27
CA LEU A 25 3.29 -3.62 12.78
C LEU A 25 4.83 -3.56 12.84
N SER A 26 5.41 -4.00 13.96
CA SER A 26 6.85 -4.05 14.16
C SER A 26 7.53 -5.03 13.20
N LEU A 27 6.92 -6.20 12.98
CA LEU A 27 7.41 -7.19 12.02
C LEU A 27 7.37 -6.64 10.60
N GLY A 28 6.27 -6.01 10.17
CA GLY A 28 6.17 -5.36 8.86
C GLY A 28 7.27 -4.31 8.66
N SER A 29 7.49 -3.46 9.66
CA SER A 29 8.53 -2.43 9.63
C SER A 29 9.95 -3.01 9.54
N TYR A 30 10.21 -4.09 10.27
CA TYR A 30 11.49 -4.81 10.18
C TYR A 30 11.70 -5.44 8.80
N LEU A 31 10.68 -6.11 8.25
CA LEU A 31 10.75 -6.74 6.93
C LEU A 31 10.94 -5.71 5.80
N GLU A 32 10.30 -4.55 5.90
CA GLU A 32 10.54 -3.38 5.04
C GLU A 32 12.01 -2.94 5.11
N ALA A 33 12.56 -2.79 6.32
CA ALA A 33 13.93 -2.33 6.53
C ALA A 33 14.99 -3.29 5.96
N ILE A 34 14.75 -4.60 6.02
CA ILE A 34 15.65 -5.61 5.44
C ILE A 34 15.29 -6.00 4.00
N GLN A 35 14.27 -5.36 3.41
CA GLN A 35 13.78 -5.59 2.04
C GLN A 35 13.33 -7.03 1.78
N ASP A 36 12.81 -7.72 2.79
CA ASP A 36 12.18 -9.05 2.65
C ASP A 36 10.74 -8.87 2.13
N TRP A 37 10.62 -8.48 0.86
CA TRP A 37 9.35 -8.13 0.22
C TRP A 37 8.30 -9.25 0.19
N PRO A 38 8.67 -10.53 -0.06
CA PRO A 38 7.70 -11.62 0.00
C PRO A 38 7.03 -11.74 1.36
N ARG A 39 7.81 -11.71 2.45
CA ARG A 39 7.24 -11.77 3.81
C ARG A 39 6.58 -10.47 4.23
N PHE A 40 7.13 -9.33 3.81
CA PHE A 40 6.50 -8.03 4.01
C PHE A 40 5.09 -8.00 3.42
N ALA A 41 4.91 -8.54 2.21
CA ALA A 41 3.61 -8.59 1.55
C ALA A 41 2.60 -9.43 2.33
N GLU A 42 3.03 -10.60 2.83
CA GLU A 42 2.20 -11.47 3.67
C GLU A 42 1.77 -10.77 4.97
N VAL A 43 2.73 -10.28 5.76
CA VAL A 43 2.46 -9.68 7.08
C VAL A 43 1.68 -8.38 6.96
N SER A 44 2.04 -7.52 6.01
CA SER A 44 1.36 -6.23 5.83
C SER A 44 -0.07 -6.40 5.34
N PHE A 45 -0.33 -7.42 4.51
CA PHE A 45 -1.68 -7.69 4.05
C PHE A 45 -2.60 -8.09 5.20
N ASP A 46 -2.19 -9.06 6.01
CA ASP A 46 -2.95 -9.51 7.18
C ASP A 46 -3.18 -8.39 8.19
N PHE A 47 -2.16 -7.55 8.41
CA PHE A 47 -2.27 -6.41 9.31
C PHE A 47 -3.28 -5.39 8.80
N LEU A 48 -3.20 -5.00 7.52
CA LEU A 48 -4.05 -3.95 6.96
C LEU A 48 -5.51 -4.38 6.84
N GLU A 49 -5.79 -5.64 6.48
CA GLU A 49 -7.17 -6.16 6.48
C GLU A 49 -7.81 -6.06 7.87
N LYS A 50 -7.02 -6.24 8.92
CA LYS A 50 -7.54 -6.27 10.29
C LYS A 50 -7.55 -4.91 10.98
N TYR A 51 -6.55 -4.07 10.74
CA TYR A 51 -6.29 -2.87 11.54
C TYR A 51 -6.14 -1.58 10.73
N GLY A 52 -5.95 -1.66 9.41
CA GLY A 52 -5.52 -0.53 8.59
C GLY A 52 -6.62 0.13 7.75
N GLN A 53 -7.87 -0.33 7.84
CA GLN A 53 -8.94 0.11 6.92
C GLN A 53 -9.23 1.62 6.97
N ASP A 54 -9.01 2.24 8.14
CA ASP A 54 -9.25 3.68 8.36
C ASP A 54 -7.96 4.52 8.37
N ASP A 55 -6.79 3.90 8.19
CA ASP A 55 -5.48 4.57 8.19
C ASP A 55 -4.99 4.79 6.75
N PHE A 56 -5.49 5.86 6.14
CA PHE A 56 -5.19 6.20 4.76
C PHE A 56 -3.70 6.40 4.49
N GLU A 57 -2.96 6.97 5.44
CA GLU A 57 -1.51 7.18 5.30
C GLU A 57 -0.79 5.84 5.23
N MET A 58 -1.12 4.92 6.14
CA MET A 58 -0.52 3.59 6.16
C MET A 58 -0.90 2.77 4.92
N LEU A 59 -2.16 2.84 4.48
CA LEU A 59 -2.62 2.20 3.25
C LEU A 59 -1.85 2.72 2.03
N MET A 60 -1.72 4.04 1.90
CA MET A 60 -1.00 4.67 0.79
C MET A 60 0.49 4.31 0.79
N LYS A 61 1.16 4.40 1.94
CA LYS A 61 2.58 4.00 2.09
C LYS A 61 2.76 2.53 1.68
N THR A 62 1.90 1.66 2.20
CA THR A 62 1.99 0.22 1.92
C THR A 62 1.73 -0.07 0.45
N ALA A 63 0.71 0.53 -0.14
CA ALA A 63 0.40 0.36 -1.55
C ALA A 63 1.56 0.78 -2.46
N TYR A 64 2.27 1.86 -2.10
CA TYR A 64 3.48 2.27 -2.81
C TYR A 64 4.61 1.24 -2.71
N ASN A 65 4.82 0.65 -1.52
CA ASN A 65 5.80 -0.43 -1.34
C ASN A 65 5.44 -1.68 -2.14
N PHE A 66 4.15 -2.05 -2.22
CA PHE A 66 3.69 -3.16 -3.06
C PHE A 66 3.91 -2.86 -4.54
N TYR A 67 3.56 -1.66 -5.00
CA TYR A 67 3.83 -1.24 -6.37
C TYR A 67 5.31 -1.39 -6.73
N LEU A 68 6.22 -0.89 -5.90
CA LEU A 68 7.65 -0.91 -6.18
C LEU A 68 8.25 -2.33 -6.13
N ASN A 69 7.86 -3.14 -5.15
CA ASN A 69 8.64 -4.31 -4.76
C ASN A 69 7.92 -5.66 -4.87
N VAL A 70 6.62 -5.67 -5.20
CA VAL A 70 5.83 -6.89 -5.29
C VAL A 70 5.30 -7.06 -6.71
N ASP A 71 5.48 -8.25 -7.28
CA ASP A 71 4.99 -8.58 -8.63
C ASP A 71 3.89 -9.65 -8.63
N LYS A 72 3.53 -10.21 -7.46
CA LYS A 72 2.49 -11.24 -7.36
C LYS A 72 1.11 -10.61 -7.68
N PRO A 73 0.43 -11.01 -8.77
CA PRO A 73 -0.80 -10.36 -9.21
C PRO A 73 -1.94 -10.40 -8.18
N GLU A 74 -1.99 -11.47 -7.38
CA GLU A 74 -2.96 -11.61 -6.29
C GLU A 74 -2.86 -10.46 -5.29
N TYR A 75 -1.64 -10.14 -4.81
CA TYR A 75 -1.44 -9.05 -3.87
C TYR A 75 -1.70 -7.69 -4.50
N LEU A 76 -1.22 -7.48 -5.74
CA LEU A 76 -1.45 -6.23 -6.47
C LEU A 76 -2.94 -5.96 -6.71
N GLY A 77 -3.74 -6.99 -6.99
CA GLY A 77 -5.18 -6.85 -7.15
C GLY A 77 -5.88 -6.41 -5.86
N LYS A 78 -5.47 -6.94 -4.71
CA LYS A 78 -6.05 -6.54 -3.42
C LYS A 78 -5.64 -5.12 -3.03
N VAL A 79 -4.38 -4.74 -3.25
CA VAL A 79 -3.91 -3.37 -3.04
C VAL A 79 -4.63 -2.38 -3.97
N LEU A 80 -4.87 -2.77 -5.23
CA LEU A 80 -5.64 -1.96 -6.17
C LEU A 80 -7.05 -1.68 -5.63
N ALA A 81 -7.72 -2.65 -5.02
CA ALA A 81 -9.05 -2.44 -4.43
C ALA A 81 -9.02 -1.39 -3.30
N TRP A 82 -7.97 -1.36 -2.47
CA TRP A 82 -7.81 -0.31 -1.46
C TRP A 82 -7.63 1.08 -2.07
N ILE A 83 -6.81 1.16 -3.12
CA ILE A 83 -6.59 2.42 -3.85
C ILE A 83 -7.86 2.87 -4.57
N GLU A 84 -8.65 1.95 -5.14
CA GLU A 84 -9.94 2.25 -5.73
C GLU A 84 -10.91 2.86 -4.70
N THR A 85 -10.95 2.32 -3.48
CA THR A 85 -11.71 2.92 -2.37
C THR A 85 -11.19 4.31 -2.03
N SER A 86 -9.86 4.50 -1.93
CA SER A 86 -9.27 5.82 -1.67
C SER A 86 -9.66 6.86 -2.74
N VAL A 87 -9.60 6.49 -4.02
CA VAL A 87 -10.02 7.34 -5.14
C VAL A 87 -11.51 7.69 -5.07
N GLN A 88 -12.35 6.73 -4.65
CA GLN A 88 -13.79 6.97 -4.47
C GLN A 88 -14.10 7.89 -3.30
N THR A 89 -13.32 7.82 -2.22
CA THR A 89 -13.44 8.73 -1.07
C THR A 89 -13.00 10.14 -1.44
N GLU A 90 -11.81 10.27 -2.00
CA GLU A 90 -11.26 11.55 -2.45
C GLU A 90 -10.19 11.30 -3.53
N ALA A 91 -10.49 11.69 -4.77
CA ALA A 91 -9.54 11.55 -5.86
C ALA A 91 -8.44 12.61 -5.75
N THR A 92 -7.19 12.17 -5.65
CA THR A 92 -6.00 13.01 -5.66
C THR A 92 -5.07 12.56 -6.79
N PHE A 93 -4.16 13.43 -7.25
CA PHE A 93 -3.21 12.99 -8.27
C PHE A 93 -2.34 11.81 -7.79
N VAL A 94 -2.05 11.73 -6.50
CA VAL A 94 -1.23 10.67 -5.88
C VAL A 94 -1.92 9.31 -5.92
N ASN A 95 -3.17 9.21 -5.45
CA ASN A 95 -3.87 7.92 -5.45
C ASN A 95 -4.28 7.48 -6.87
N LEU A 96 -4.60 8.42 -7.77
CA LEU A 96 -4.82 8.13 -9.19
C LEU A 96 -3.55 7.63 -9.89
N TYR A 97 -2.38 8.21 -9.57
CA TYR A 97 -1.09 7.73 -10.08
C TYR A 97 -0.84 6.29 -9.65
N LEU A 98 -1.01 6.01 -8.35
CA LEU A 98 -0.77 4.67 -7.82
C LEU A 98 -1.77 3.65 -8.38
N GLN A 99 -3.03 4.04 -8.58
CA GLN A 99 -4.04 3.23 -9.24
C GLN A 99 -3.58 2.83 -10.65
N ALA A 100 -3.12 3.80 -11.44
CA ALA A 100 -2.62 3.57 -12.79
C ALA A 100 -1.38 2.65 -12.81
N ALA A 101 -0.45 2.87 -11.88
CA ALA A 101 0.78 2.09 -11.77
C ALA A 101 0.50 0.61 -11.41
N LEU A 102 -0.44 0.36 -10.50
CA LEU A 102 -0.90 -0.99 -10.15
C LEU A 102 -1.65 -1.66 -11.31
N GLN A 103 -2.56 -0.94 -11.96
CA GLN A 103 -3.28 -1.42 -13.15
C GLN A 103 -2.32 -1.78 -14.29
N LYS A 104 -1.26 -0.98 -14.51
CA LYS A 104 -0.18 -1.27 -15.46
C LYS A 104 0.51 -2.59 -15.12
N LYS A 105 0.93 -2.80 -13.86
CA LYS A 105 1.55 -4.07 -13.42
C LYS A 105 0.63 -5.28 -13.60
N LEU A 106 -0.68 -5.08 -13.48
CA LEU A 106 -1.70 -6.10 -13.72
C LEU A 106 -2.06 -6.29 -15.21
N GLY A 107 -1.38 -5.59 -16.14
CA GLY A 107 -1.63 -5.69 -17.57
C GLY A 107 -2.93 -5.01 -18.05
N GLN A 108 -3.56 -4.19 -17.20
CA GLN A 108 -4.83 -3.53 -17.48
C GLN A 108 -4.63 -2.20 -18.23
N LYS A 109 -4.03 -2.26 -19.43
CA LYS A 109 -3.53 -1.10 -20.20
C LYS A 109 -4.54 0.05 -20.33
N GLU A 110 -5.78 -0.22 -20.73
CA GLU A 110 -6.80 0.81 -20.95
C GLU A 110 -7.17 1.53 -19.65
N LYS A 111 -7.39 0.77 -18.57
CA LYS A 111 -7.69 1.32 -17.25
C LYS A 111 -6.52 2.13 -16.71
N ALA A 112 -5.31 1.59 -16.82
CA ALA A 112 -4.09 2.26 -16.40
C ALA A 112 -3.93 3.62 -17.09
N LEU A 113 -4.19 3.68 -18.40
CA LEU A 113 -4.12 4.93 -19.14
C LEU A 113 -5.18 5.94 -18.68
N ALA A 114 -6.42 5.49 -18.45
CA ALA A 114 -7.49 6.36 -17.95
C ALA A 114 -7.16 6.95 -16.56
N SER A 115 -6.69 6.12 -15.63
CA SER A 115 -6.29 6.56 -14.29
C SER A 115 -5.07 7.49 -14.33
N ALA A 116 -4.08 7.22 -15.20
CA ALA A 116 -2.90 8.09 -15.33
C ALA A 116 -3.26 9.46 -15.93
N GLN A 117 -4.20 9.49 -16.90
CA GLN A 117 -4.71 10.75 -17.46
C GLN A 117 -5.50 11.55 -16.42
N ALA A 118 -6.30 10.88 -15.60
CA ALA A 118 -7.00 11.54 -14.49
C ALA A 118 -6.01 12.11 -13.46
N SER A 119 -4.95 11.36 -13.13
CA SER A 119 -3.86 11.83 -12.26
C SER A 119 -3.19 13.07 -12.83
N LEU A 120 -2.85 13.06 -14.13
CA LEU A 120 -2.21 14.18 -14.82
C LEU A 120 -3.07 15.44 -14.74
N LYS A 121 -4.36 15.31 -15.03
CA LYS A 121 -5.31 16.42 -14.95
C LYS A 121 -5.37 17.00 -13.52
N ALA A 122 -5.48 16.13 -12.52
CA ALA A 122 -5.53 16.56 -11.12
C ALA A 122 -4.24 17.27 -10.66
N ALA A 123 -3.07 16.80 -11.11
CA ALA A 123 -1.79 17.45 -10.82
C ALA A 123 -1.67 18.83 -11.48
N GLN A 124 -2.12 18.96 -12.74
CA GLN A 124 -2.12 20.23 -13.47
C GLN A 124 -3.04 21.27 -12.84
N GLU A 125 -4.23 20.87 -12.37
CA GLU A 125 -5.16 21.75 -11.65
C GLU A 125 -4.58 22.26 -10.32
N GLN A 126 -3.62 21.53 -9.74
CA GLN A 126 -2.92 21.87 -8.50
C GLN A 126 -1.54 22.52 -8.75
N GLU A 127 -1.21 22.85 -10.01
CA GLU A 127 0.12 23.37 -10.40
C GLU A 127 1.29 22.53 -9.87
N SER A 128 1.07 21.21 -9.75
CA SER A 128 2.07 20.24 -9.27
C SER A 128 2.92 19.68 -10.41
N ASP A 129 4.10 19.14 -10.07
CA ASP A 129 4.98 18.49 -11.05
C ASP A 129 4.31 17.25 -11.69
N THR A 130 4.42 17.13 -13.01
CA THR A 130 3.74 16.09 -13.81
C THR A 130 4.69 15.06 -14.39
N GLU A 131 6.01 15.22 -14.23
CA GLU A 131 7.01 14.41 -14.94
C GLU A 131 6.80 12.90 -14.73
N MET A 132 6.63 12.46 -13.48
CA MET A 132 6.43 11.03 -13.19
C MET A 132 5.15 10.48 -13.82
N ILE A 133 4.09 11.29 -13.89
CA ILE A 133 2.79 10.86 -14.44
C ILE A 133 2.90 10.74 -15.97
N GLU A 134 3.58 11.69 -16.61
CA GLU A 134 3.85 11.67 -18.05
C GLU A 134 4.72 10.48 -18.45
N GLN A 135 5.76 10.19 -17.66
CA GLN A 135 6.58 8.98 -17.82
C GLN A 135 5.73 7.71 -17.74
N LEU A 136 4.88 7.59 -16.70
CA LEU A 136 3.98 6.45 -16.55
C LEU A 136 3.03 6.29 -17.75
N ILE A 137 2.45 7.38 -18.26
CA ILE A 137 1.59 7.36 -19.46
C ILE A 137 2.35 6.81 -20.67
N ASN A 138 3.60 7.26 -20.87
CA ASN A 138 4.43 6.79 -21.98
C ASN A 138 4.76 5.30 -21.86
N GLU A 139 5.10 4.83 -20.66
CA GLU A 139 5.32 3.40 -20.40
C GLU A 139 4.06 2.57 -20.66
N ILE A 140 2.88 3.02 -20.21
CA ILE A 140 1.62 2.33 -20.45
C ILE A 140 1.32 2.22 -21.95
N ARG A 141 1.58 3.28 -22.73
CA ARG A 141 1.35 3.27 -24.18
C ARG A 141 2.19 2.23 -24.92
N GLN A 142 3.37 1.90 -24.39
CA GLN A 142 4.32 0.95 -24.97
C GLN A 142 4.05 -0.52 -24.59
N LEU A 143 3.15 -0.80 -23.64
CA LEU A 143 2.67 -2.16 -23.33
C LEU A 143 1.98 -2.81 -24.53
#